data_AF-A0A2G6BQT1-F1
#
_entry.id   AF-A0A2G6BQT1-F1
#
_cell.length_a   1.000
_cell.length_b   1.000
_cell.length_c   1.000
_cell.angle_alpha   90.00
_cell.angle_beta   90.00
_cell.angle_gamma   90.00
#
_symmetry.space_group_name_H-M   'P 1'
#
loop_
_entity.id
_entity.type
_entity.pdbx_description
1 polymer ?
#
loop_
_entity_poly.entity_id
_entity_poly.type
_entity_poly.pdbx_seq_one_letter_code
_entity_poly.pdbx_strand_id
1 'polypeptide(L)'
;MNNIQKFAISVFKNEEVVCDNINYESVLDYYKRNSISLIELANKNTARINKDFFESEHFKKAYSEEENLYKKWATEFTVIKEKWDAEKIDYIFHKSINDFPYLSGNLDILVREKDFTRAGEILKEIGYIDLRSIQEAHKEYYRKFEGEKEIIPIHLHKRVCWVVPFCDIDHIWENYKISEDDPLVHYPGNDDAALIICAHHFLEDHQLSLFDLKVIRECIKRENIDWNFVIKTAENMRWDHSLYTVLIIFEHLANTLLGEKLIPDKILKKSKRYVRSRNWIRMILHTKILKKNIKLPMKISHLWTRIHTTLREFKDPSFGTPSDRFIQVFGGLADRFIQLKLKVAAHPNLVVSFSGVDGSGKSTHINNLRKAFDKCGVKTEYYWNRAGSMPFTTAALKLYRFLKYGKTEKKDIIKSENTDASVMPKNNTTSGLWRFLTILDMIVWYNIKLRFFSYKGRVIITDRYIMDNIIDIEMAANNPDINRFIYKIVRKLIPELDRQIFISLSPQTIIDRGCDERREEIELKHKLYSELIKKDENILIIDNEKDISDASSEIINKVITSFFDKYPDKFDGYKVKSWRYK
;
A
#
# COMPACT_ATOMS: atom_id res chain seq x y z
N MET A 1 -1.96 -24.33 24.03
CA MET A 1 -1.14 -23.13 23.77
C MET A 1 0.33 -23.49 23.87
N ASN A 2 1.21 -22.90 23.05
CA ASN A 2 2.66 -23.04 23.22
C ASN A 2 3.16 -22.13 24.35
N ASN A 3 4.41 -22.29 24.80
CA ASN A 3 4.96 -21.54 25.93
C ASN A 3 4.97 -20.02 25.68
N ILE A 4 5.30 -19.59 24.45
CA ILE A 4 5.28 -18.17 24.06
C ILE A 4 3.89 -17.55 24.25
N GLN A 5 2.84 -18.18 23.74
CA GLN A 5 1.48 -17.66 23.89
C GLN A 5 1.02 -17.70 25.36
N LYS A 6 1.37 -18.75 26.11
CA LYS A 6 1.04 -18.80 27.55
C LYS A 6 1.66 -17.64 28.32
N PHE A 7 2.94 -17.38 28.10
CA PHE A 7 3.67 -16.27 28.71
C PHE A 7 3.14 -14.90 28.25
N ALA A 8 2.83 -14.73 26.97
CA ALA A 8 2.26 -13.49 26.48
C ALA A 8 0.86 -13.22 27.08
N ILE A 9 0.03 -14.25 27.22
CA ILE A 9 -1.28 -14.12 27.85
C ILE A 9 -1.16 -13.83 29.35
N SER A 10 -0.20 -14.43 30.07
CA SER A 10 0.00 -14.15 31.50
C SER A 10 0.45 -12.70 31.72
N VAL A 11 1.39 -12.21 30.92
CA VAL A 11 1.80 -10.80 30.95
C VAL A 11 0.60 -9.88 30.61
N PHE A 12 -0.19 -10.19 29.59
CA PHE A 12 -1.41 -9.45 29.25
C PHE A 12 -2.46 -9.43 30.39
N LYS A 13 -2.53 -10.50 31.17
CA LYS A 13 -3.44 -10.61 32.34
C LYS A 13 -2.86 -9.99 33.62
N ASN A 14 -1.62 -9.52 33.61
CA ASN A 14 -0.86 -9.18 34.82
C ASN A 14 -0.78 -10.34 35.83
N GLU A 15 -0.52 -11.55 35.33
CA GLU A 15 -0.35 -12.77 36.12
C GLU A 15 1.10 -13.27 36.04
N GLU A 16 1.60 -13.80 37.16
CA GLU A 16 2.90 -14.46 37.20
C GLU A 16 2.80 -15.84 36.57
N VAL A 17 3.75 -16.16 35.68
CA VAL A 17 3.86 -17.48 35.08
C VAL A 17 5.33 -17.84 34.97
N VAL A 18 5.68 -18.99 35.53
CA VAL A 18 7.00 -19.57 35.36
C VAL A 18 6.98 -20.39 34.07
N CYS A 19 7.76 -19.94 33.09
CA CYS A 19 8.04 -20.69 31.88
C CYS A 19 9.55 -20.75 31.67
N ASP A 20 10.11 -21.96 31.62
CA ASP A 20 11.53 -22.14 31.36
C ASP A 20 11.87 -21.75 29.91
N ASN A 21 13.00 -21.07 29.74
CA ASN A 21 13.59 -20.73 28.43
C ASN A 21 12.65 -19.95 27.48
N ILE A 22 12.01 -18.88 27.96
CA ILE A 22 11.22 -17.99 27.09
C ILE A 22 12.13 -17.13 26.21
N ASN A 23 11.92 -17.20 24.90
CA ASN A 23 12.51 -16.26 23.95
C ASN A 23 11.63 -14.99 23.88
N TYR A 24 12.13 -13.88 24.43
CA TYR A 24 11.39 -12.61 24.46
C TYR A 24 11.17 -11.98 23.08
N GLU A 25 12.06 -12.18 22.11
CA GLU A 25 11.85 -11.72 20.73
C GLU A 25 10.61 -12.40 20.11
N SER A 26 10.41 -13.69 20.39
CA SER A 26 9.22 -14.43 19.95
C SER A 26 7.94 -13.97 20.66
N VAL A 27 8.03 -13.49 21.91
CA VAL A 27 6.89 -12.88 22.64
C VAL A 27 6.54 -11.52 22.03
N LEU A 28 7.53 -10.69 21.71
CA LEU A 28 7.31 -9.40 21.05
C LEU A 28 6.72 -9.56 19.65
N ASP A 29 7.19 -10.53 18.85
CA ASP A 29 6.57 -10.88 17.56
C ASP A 29 5.13 -11.40 17.73
N TYR A 30 4.85 -12.11 18.82
CA TYR A 30 3.49 -12.52 19.15
C TYR A 30 2.59 -11.30 19.42
N TYR A 31 3.03 -10.31 20.21
CA TYR A 31 2.26 -9.09 20.45
C TYR A 31 2.05 -8.27 19.18
N LYS A 32 3.10 -8.09 18.38
CA LYS A 32 3.03 -7.38 17.10
C LYS A 32 2.01 -8.01 16.14
N ARG A 33 2.00 -9.34 16.00
CA ARG A 33 1.02 -10.06 15.15
C ARG A 33 -0.41 -10.02 15.70
N ASN A 34 -0.57 -9.67 16.97
CA ASN A 34 -1.87 -9.57 17.63
C ASN A 34 -2.26 -8.13 17.95
N SER A 35 -1.54 -7.14 17.39
CA SER A 35 -1.80 -5.71 17.58
C SER A 35 -1.93 -5.28 19.04
N ILE A 36 -1.13 -5.88 19.94
CA ILE A 36 -1.11 -5.47 21.36
C ILE A 36 -0.05 -4.40 21.57
N SER A 37 -0.46 -3.27 22.16
CA SER A 37 0.41 -2.14 22.48
C SER A 37 1.38 -2.47 23.61
N LEU A 38 2.67 -2.31 23.35
CA LEU A 38 3.70 -2.41 24.38
C LEU A 38 3.64 -1.22 25.34
N ILE A 39 3.20 -0.04 24.84
CA ILE A 39 2.98 1.16 25.65
C ILE A 39 1.91 0.89 26.71
N GLU A 40 0.77 0.38 26.28
CA GLU A 40 -0.34 0.03 27.17
C GLU A 40 0.03 -1.10 28.14
N LEU A 41 0.71 -2.15 27.65
CA LEU A 41 1.17 -3.26 28.49
C LEU A 41 2.09 -2.78 29.62
N ALA A 42 3.02 -1.86 29.34
CA ALA A 42 3.90 -1.29 30.34
C ALA A 42 3.11 -0.45 31.36
N ASN A 43 2.17 0.38 30.90
CA ASN A 43 1.38 1.26 31.76
C ASN A 43 0.44 0.47 32.69
N LYS A 44 -0.15 -0.63 32.20
CA LYS A 44 -1.05 -1.50 32.99
C LYS A 44 -0.30 -2.39 34.00
N ASN A 45 0.99 -2.62 33.85
CA ASN A 45 1.77 -3.49 34.74
C ASN A 45 2.54 -2.70 35.81
N THR A 46 1.82 -1.92 36.60
CA THR A 46 2.38 -1.11 37.70
C THR A 46 3.02 -1.97 38.81
N ALA A 47 2.58 -3.22 38.96
CA ALA A 47 3.11 -4.18 39.93
C ALA A 47 4.45 -4.83 39.51
N ARG A 48 4.95 -4.55 38.30
CA ARG A 48 6.18 -5.14 37.73
C ARG A 48 6.20 -6.68 37.71
N ILE A 49 5.05 -7.31 37.51
CA ILE A 49 4.96 -8.76 37.34
C ILE A 49 5.68 -9.15 36.04
N ASN A 50 6.46 -10.23 36.03
CA ASN A 50 7.36 -10.60 34.93
C ASN A 50 8.42 -9.52 34.63
N LYS A 51 9.00 -8.91 35.69
CA LYS A 51 10.01 -7.84 35.64
C LYS A 51 11.12 -8.08 34.61
N ASP A 52 11.65 -9.30 34.54
CA ASP A 52 12.73 -9.67 33.63
C ASP A 52 12.38 -9.43 32.15
N PHE A 53 11.11 -9.58 31.77
CA PHE A 53 10.64 -9.29 30.41
C PHE A 53 10.68 -7.80 30.12
N PHE A 54 10.10 -6.96 31.00
CA PHE A 54 10.04 -5.52 30.82
C PHE A 54 11.42 -4.85 30.92
N GLU A 55 12.32 -5.39 31.72
CA GLU A 55 13.70 -4.89 31.86
C GLU A 55 14.66 -5.44 30.81
N SER A 56 14.22 -6.39 29.99
CA SER A 56 15.04 -6.94 28.91
C SER A 56 15.36 -5.90 27.84
N GLU A 57 16.55 -6.00 27.26
CA GLU A 57 16.98 -5.12 26.16
C GLU A 57 16.07 -5.26 24.92
N HIS A 58 15.52 -6.47 24.70
CA HIS A 58 14.56 -6.70 23.63
C HIS A 58 13.28 -5.87 23.81
N PHE A 59 12.71 -5.84 25.02
CA PHE A 59 11.50 -5.08 25.29
C PHE A 59 11.76 -3.57 25.20
N LYS A 60 12.82 -3.06 25.84
CA LYS A 60 13.16 -1.62 25.81
C LYS A 60 13.33 -1.10 24.39
N LYS A 61 14.02 -1.87 23.54
CA LYS A 61 14.20 -1.54 22.12
C LYS A 61 12.86 -1.51 21.39
N ALA A 62 12.05 -2.56 21.49
CA ALA A 62 10.75 -2.64 20.82
C ALA A 62 9.77 -1.56 21.31
N TYR A 63 9.78 -1.26 22.61
CA TYR A 63 8.99 -0.19 23.21
C TYR A 63 9.39 1.18 22.64
N SER A 64 10.68 1.49 22.55
CA SER A 64 11.16 2.76 21.99
C SER A 64 10.82 2.89 20.50
N GLU A 65 10.91 1.82 19.72
CA GLU A 65 10.47 1.80 18.33
C GLU A 65 8.96 2.07 18.20
N GLU A 66 8.15 1.47 19.08
CA GLU A 66 6.70 1.66 19.11
C GLU A 66 6.31 3.09 19.54
N GLU A 67 6.99 3.64 20.55
CA GLU A 67 6.75 5.01 21.03
C GLU A 67 7.05 6.04 19.94
N ASN A 68 8.13 5.84 19.18
CA ASN A 68 8.45 6.68 18.03
C ASN A 68 7.39 6.59 16.92
N LEU A 69 6.84 5.39 16.68
CA LEU A 69 5.75 5.19 15.73
C LEU A 69 4.48 5.93 16.17
N TYR A 70 4.07 5.77 17.44
CA TYR A 70 2.94 6.50 18.03
C TYR A 70 3.11 8.01 17.87
N LYS A 71 4.25 8.56 18.31
CA LYS A 71 4.54 10.01 18.23
C LYS A 71 4.48 10.52 16.80
N LYS A 72 5.04 9.77 15.84
CA LYS A 72 4.98 10.12 14.41
C LYS A 72 3.54 10.18 13.92
N TRP A 73 2.74 9.16 14.23
CA TRP A 73 1.36 9.11 13.75
C TRP A 73 0.46 10.15 14.41
N ALA A 74 0.62 10.35 15.73
CA ALA A 74 -0.12 11.37 16.47
C ALA A 74 0.22 12.77 15.94
N THR A 75 1.50 13.09 15.73
CA THR A 75 1.93 14.41 15.22
C THR A 75 1.35 14.70 13.84
N GLU A 76 1.43 13.76 12.90
CA GLU A 76 0.88 13.97 11.55
C GLU A 76 -0.66 14.03 11.58
N PHE A 77 -1.32 13.25 12.45
CA PHE A 77 -2.78 13.35 12.60
C PHE A 77 -3.22 14.67 13.24
N THR A 78 -2.44 15.25 14.14
CA THR A 78 -2.71 16.58 14.70
C THR A 78 -2.78 17.65 13.60
N VAL A 79 -1.90 17.59 12.59
CA VAL A 79 -1.95 18.52 11.44
C VAL A 79 -3.26 18.38 10.67
N ILE A 80 -3.74 17.14 10.48
CA ILE A 80 -5.03 16.88 9.83
C ILE A 80 -6.17 17.43 10.68
N LYS A 81 -6.15 17.13 11.99
CA LYS A 81 -7.18 17.57 12.94
C LYS A 81 -7.29 19.09 12.97
N GLU A 82 -6.18 19.83 13.04
CA GLU A 82 -6.19 21.30 13.06
C GLU A 82 -6.89 21.88 11.82
N LYS A 83 -6.66 21.29 10.64
CA LYS A 83 -7.31 21.72 9.40
C LYS A 83 -8.79 21.36 9.35
N TRP A 84 -9.16 20.17 9.84
CA TRP A 84 -10.56 19.74 9.94
C TRP A 84 -11.34 20.54 10.98
N ASP A 85 -10.76 20.84 12.14
CA ASP A 85 -11.36 21.68 13.18
C ASP A 85 -11.67 23.09 12.66
N ALA A 86 -10.76 23.69 11.88
CA ALA A 86 -10.96 25.00 11.25
C ALA A 86 -12.17 25.04 10.32
N GLU A 87 -12.53 23.89 9.74
CA GLU A 87 -13.66 23.70 8.82
C GLU A 87 -14.86 22.99 9.50
N LYS A 88 -14.79 22.78 10.83
CA LYS A 88 -15.81 22.11 11.65
C LYS A 88 -16.17 20.70 11.17
N ILE A 89 -15.16 19.95 10.73
CA ILE A 89 -15.30 18.56 10.28
C ILE A 89 -15.05 17.63 11.47
N ASP A 90 -16.11 16.95 11.91
CA ASP A 90 -16.01 15.90 12.92
C ASP A 90 -15.47 14.59 12.33
N TYR A 91 -14.78 13.81 13.16
CA TYR A 91 -14.26 12.50 12.79
C TYR A 91 -14.40 11.47 13.92
N ILE A 92 -14.38 10.18 13.56
CA ILE A 92 -14.38 9.03 14.47
C ILE A 92 -13.41 7.96 13.95
N PHE A 93 -12.51 7.46 14.80
CA PHE A 93 -11.74 6.24 14.54
C PHE A 93 -12.61 5.00 14.79
N HIS A 94 -13.31 4.55 13.77
CA HIS A 94 -14.38 3.57 13.96
C HIS A 94 -13.91 2.14 14.30
N LYS A 95 -12.60 1.86 14.20
CA LYS A 95 -11.98 0.57 14.59
C LYS A 95 -11.20 0.64 15.90
N SER A 96 -11.38 1.70 16.68
CA SER A 96 -10.72 1.83 17.97
C SER A 96 -11.72 1.89 19.13
N ILE A 97 -11.23 1.58 20.33
CA ILE A 97 -11.89 1.90 21.59
C ILE A 97 -10.87 2.62 22.48
N ASN A 98 -11.12 3.89 22.81
CA ASN A 98 -10.34 4.71 23.74
C ASN A 98 -8.86 5.00 23.38
N ASP A 99 -8.22 4.18 22.54
CA ASP A 99 -6.79 4.26 22.22
C ASP A 99 -6.58 4.79 20.80
N PHE A 100 -5.46 5.46 20.54
CA PHE A 100 -5.12 5.89 19.19
C PHE A 100 -4.71 4.67 18.33
N PRO A 101 -5.27 4.44 17.13
CA PRO A 101 -5.09 3.16 16.41
C PRO A 101 -3.81 3.08 15.56
N TYR A 102 -2.65 3.44 16.13
CA TYR A 102 -1.36 3.48 15.41
C TYR A 102 -0.75 2.12 15.08
N LEU A 103 -1.24 1.04 15.70
CA LEU A 103 -0.84 -0.34 15.37
C LEU A 103 -1.62 -0.92 14.19
N SER A 104 -2.64 -0.22 13.71
CA SER A 104 -3.35 -0.59 12.48
C SER A 104 -2.46 -0.32 11.26
N GLY A 105 -2.68 -1.07 10.18
CA GLY A 105 -2.01 -0.78 8.91
C GLY A 105 -2.45 0.54 8.27
N ASN A 106 -3.50 1.19 8.80
CA ASN A 106 -4.05 2.46 8.35
C ASN A 106 -4.97 3.08 9.42
N LEU A 107 -5.20 4.38 9.32
CA LEU A 107 -6.24 5.08 10.09
C LEU A 107 -7.58 4.98 9.36
N ASP A 108 -8.48 4.17 9.90
CA ASP A 108 -9.86 4.03 9.45
C ASP A 108 -10.74 5.11 10.10
N ILE A 109 -10.87 6.24 9.39
CA ILE A 109 -11.53 7.45 9.89
C ILE A 109 -12.89 7.61 9.24
N LEU A 110 -13.92 7.74 10.07
CA LEU A 110 -15.27 8.05 9.66
C LEU A 110 -15.51 9.56 9.76
N VAL A 111 -16.02 10.18 8.69
CA VAL A 111 -16.48 11.58 8.66
C VAL A 111 -17.93 11.64 8.18
N ARG A 112 -18.64 12.73 8.49
CA ARG A 112 -20.04 12.88 8.08
C ARG A 112 -20.14 12.92 6.56
N GLU A 113 -21.22 12.37 6.00
CA GLU A 113 -21.39 12.30 4.54
C GLU A 113 -21.38 13.69 3.87
N LYS A 114 -21.88 14.73 4.56
CA LYS A 114 -21.85 16.12 4.10
C LYS A 114 -20.43 16.71 4.01
N ASP A 115 -19.50 16.23 4.84
CA ASP A 115 -18.14 16.76 4.99
C ASP A 115 -17.10 15.91 4.25
N PHE A 116 -17.50 14.73 3.76
CA PHE A 116 -16.62 13.72 3.17
C PHE A 116 -15.73 14.27 2.04
N THR A 117 -16.33 14.98 1.08
CA THR A 117 -15.58 15.58 -0.04
C THR A 117 -14.58 16.63 0.45
N ARG A 118 -15.01 17.52 1.35
CA ARG A 118 -14.14 18.58 1.88
C ARG A 118 -13.00 18.02 2.72
N ALA A 119 -13.27 17.00 3.53
CA ALA A 119 -12.25 16.31 4.32
C ALA A 119 -11.16 15.71 3.42
N GLY A 120 -11.54 15.08 2.32
CA GLY A 120 -10.63 14.56 1.30
C GLY A 120 -9.85 15.64 0.54
N GLU A 121 -10.48 16.77 0.22
CA GLU A 121 -9.80 17.94 -0.36
C GLU A 121 -8.71 18.49 0.56
N ILE A 122 -8.99 18.65 1.84
CA ILE A 122 -8.02 19.10 2.85
C ILE A 122 -6.84 18.13 2.93
N LEU A 123 -7.08 16.81 2.90
CA LEU A 123 -6.00 15.81 2.85
C LEU A 123 -5.11 16.02 1.62
N LYS A 124 -5.70 16.29 0.44
CA LYS A 124 -4.92 16.60 -0.78
C LYS A 124 -4.12 17.90 -0.65
N GLU A 125 -4.71 18.94 -0.07
CA GLU A 125 -4.05 20.24 0.17
C GLU A 125 -2.79 20.10 1.05
N ILE A 126 -2.78 19.17 2.02
CA ILE A 126 -1.63 18.90 2.90
C ILE A 126 -0.69 17.79 2.36
N GLY A 127 -0.87 17.38 1.10
CA GLY A 127 0.05 16.52 0.37
C GLY A 127 -0.31 15.03 0.30
N TYR A 128 -1.51 14.62 0.73
CA TYR A 128 -2.00 13.26 0.49
C TYR A 128 -2.44 13.08 -0.96
N ILE A 129 -2.29 11.85 -1.44
CA ILE A 129 -2.68 11.42 -2.78
C ILE A 129 -3.90 10.50 -2.63
N ASP A 130 -4.98 10.84 -3.33
CA ASP A 130 -6.18 10.00 -3.44
C ASP A 130 -5.94 8.82 -4.41
N LEU A 131 -5.91 7.61 -3.86
CA LEU A 131 -5.69 6.36 -4.57
C LEU A 131 -6.98 5.84 -5.21
N ARG A 132 -7.30 6.37 -6.39
CA ARG A 132 -8.47 5.96 -7.18
C ARG A 132 -8.34 4.56 -7.82
N SER A 133 -7.23 3.83 -7.60
CA SER A 133 -7.08 2.43 -8.02
C SER A 133 -7.93 1.46 -7.18
N ILE A 134 -8.30 1.86 -5.97
CA ILE A 134 -9.13 1.09 -5.05
C ILE A 134 -10.37 1.94 -4.79
N GLN A 135 -11.47 1.67 -5.49
CA GLN A 135 -12.71 2.41 -5.31
C GLN A 135 -13.75 1.56 -4.60
N GLU A 136 -14.15 2.05 -3.42
CA GLU A 136 -15.31 1.57 -2.67
C GLU A 136 -16.27 2.75 -2.52
N ALA A 137 -17.57 2.57 -2.78
CA ALA A 137 -18.52 3.68 -2.94
C ALA A 137 -18.65 4.62 -1.71
N HIS A 138 -18.18 4.17 -0.55
CA HIS A 138 -18.27 4.89 0.72
C HIS A 138 -16.92 5.09 1.41
N LYS A 139 -15.82 4.88 0.67
CA LYS A 139 -14.46 4.88 1.22
C LYS A 139 -13.44 5.35 0.19
N GLU A 140 -12.60 6.29 0.62
CA GLU A 140 -11.47 6.82 -0.15
C GLU A 140 -10.15 6.48 0.55
N TYR A 141 -9.08 6.37 -0.23
CA TYR A 141 -7.79 5.88 0.23
C TYR A 141 -6.73 6.94 0.00
N TYR A 142 -6.18 7.47 1.08
CA TYR A 142 -5.21 8.54 1.02
C TYR A 142 -3.84 8.04 1.47
N ARG A 143 -2.79 8.42 0.74
CA ARG A 143 -1.39 8.15 1.09
C ARG A 143 -0.52 9.39 0.97
N LYS A 144 0.42 9.53 1.89
CA LYS A 144 1.45 10.56 1.87
C LYS A 144 2.81 9.91 2.02
N PHE A 145 3.78 10.41 1.24
CA PHE A 145 5.13 9.86 1.18
C PHE A 145 6.16 10.93 1.53
N GLU A 146 7.17 10.52 2.28
CA GLU A 146 8.39 11.27 2.57
C GLU A 146 9.57 10.41 2.08
N GLY A 147 10.06 10.72 0.88
CA GLY A 147 10.98 9.87 0.15
C GLY A 147 10.35 8.50 -0.15
N GLU A 148 11.01 7.42 0.27
CA GLU A 148 10.45 6.06 0.16
C GLU A 148 9.48 5.69 1.28
N LYS A 149 9.37 6.50 2.33
CA LYS A 149 8.61 6.16 3.53
C LYS A 149 7.17 6.65 3.40
N GLU A 150 6.23 5.72 3.56
CA GLU A 150 4.83 6.03 3.79
C GLU A 150 4.68 6.63 5.20
N ILE A 151 3.98 7.77 5.33
CA ILE A 151 3.83 8.46 6.63
C ILE A 151 2.70 7.81 7.42
N ILE A 152 1.45 8.12 7.06
CA ILE A 152 0.24 7.49 7.60
C ILE A 152 -0.68 7.13 6.42
N PRO A 153 -1.07 5.86 6.28
CA PRO A 153 -2.18 5.47 5.43
C PRO A 153 -3.53 5.91 6.01
N ILE A 154 -4.33 6.67 5.28
CA ILE A 154 -5.69 7.06 5.71
C ILE A 154 -6.71 6.35 4.84
N HIS A 155 -7.68 5.71 5.49
CA HIS A 155 -8.92 5.30 4.88
C HIS A 155 -10.01 6.22 5.39
N LEU A 156 -10.51 7.08 4.51
CA LEU A 156 -11.58 8.00 4.83
C LEU A 156 -12.91 7.34 4.48
N HIS A 157 -13.82 7.24 5.44
CA HIS A 157 -15.11 6.57 5.30
C HIS A 157 -16.23 7.59 5.50
N LYS A 158 -17.28 7.49 4.68
CA LYS A 158 -18.56 8.14 4.98
C LYS A 158 -19.55 7.22 5.70
N ARG A 159 -19.33 5.90 5.63
CA ARG A 159 -20.15 4.87 6.27
C ARG A 159 -19.29 3.67 6.62
N VAL A 160 -19.63 2.95 7.68
CA VAL A 160 -19.00 1.66 8.01
C VAL A 160 -19.73 0.55 7.26
N CYS A 161 -19.22 0.23 6.08
CA CYS A 161 -19.80 -0.78 5.21
C CYS A 161 -18.75 -1.55 4.40
N TRP A 162 -19.01 -2.84 4.19
CA TRP A 162 -18.32 -3.68 3.20
C TRP A 162 -19.38 -4.19 2.24
N VAL A 163 -19.52 -3.50 1.10
CA VAL A 163 -20.62 -3.63 0.12
C VAL A 163 -21.97 -3.09 0.64
N VAL A 164 -22.30 -3.39 1.88
CA VAL A 164 -23.57 -3.02 2.56
C VAL A 164 -23.29 -2.60 4.01
N PRO A 165 -24.14 -1.76 4.64
CA PRO A 165 -23.95 -1.28 6.03
C PRO A 165 -24.08 -2.38 7.08
N PHE A 166 -23.29 -2.30 8.16
CA PHE A 166 -23.31 -3.27 9.26
C PHE A 166 -23.83 -2.73 10.59
N CYS A 167 -23.78 -1.42 10.74
CA CYS A 167 -24.18 -0.68 11.92
C CYS A 167 -25.06 0.49 11.51
N ASP A 168 -25.74 1.06 12.49
CA ASP A 168 -26.51 2.29 12.32
C ASP A 168 -25.54 3.47 12.39
N ILE A 169 -25.41 4.20 11.29
CA ILE A 169 -24.45 5.31 11.18
C ILE A 169 -24.87 6.50 12.04
N ASP A 170 -26.18 6.72 12.18
CA ASP A 170 -26.71 7.85 12.94
C ASP A 170 -26.50 7.58 14.44
N HIS A 171 -26.75 6.35 14.88
CA HIS A 171 -26.45 5.92 16.25
C HIS A 171 -24.97 6.10 16.62
N ILE A 172 -24.05 5.80 15.69
CA ILE A 172 -22.60 6.03 15.90
C ILE A 172 -22.32 7.51 16.14
N TRP A 173 -22.87 8.40 15.31
CA TRP A 173 -22.64 9.85 15.44
C TRP A 173 -23.31 10.46 16.67
N GLU A 174 -24.40 9.87 17.15
CA GLU A 174 -25.09 10.31 18.36
C GLU A 174 -24.37 9.87 19.65
N ASN A 175 -23.66 8.72 19.61
CA ASN A 175 -23.13 8.06 20.80
C ASN A 175 -21.60 7.88 20.81
N TYR A 176 -20.87 8.49 19.87
CA TYR A 176 -19.41 8.45 19.90
C TYR A 176 -18.87 9.15 21.16
N LYS A 177 -17.66 8.77 21.54
CA LYS A 177 -16.96 9.24 22.73
C LYS A 177 -15.63 9.86 22.35
N ILE A 178 -15.16 10.74 23.21
CA ILE A 178 -13.81 11.29 23.16
C ILE A 178 -13.06 10.64 24.32
N SER A 179 -11.86 10.11 24.04
CA SER A 179 -11.04 9.48 25.08
C SER A 179 -10.62 10.52 26.13
N GLU A 180 -10.69 10.12 27.40
CA GLU A 180 -10.22 10.94 28.53
C GLU A 180 -8.69 11.01 28.56
N ASP A 181 -8.02 9.96 28.06
CA ASP A 181 -6.56 9.82 28.07
C ASP A 181 -5.89 10.51 26.86
N ASP A 182 -6.57 10.55 25.71
CA ASP A 182 -6.06 11.11 24.47
C ASP A 182 -7.17 11.85 23.69
N PRO A 183 -7.26 13.19 23.80
CA PRO A 183 -8.30 13.98 23.13
C PRO A 183 -8.29 13.89 21.60
N LEU A 184 -7.23 13.34 20.97
CA LEU A 184 -7.24 13.05 19.53
C LEU A 184 -8.18 11.90 19.20
N VAL A 185 -8.51 11.04 20.16
CA VAL A 185 -9.22 9.78 19.93
C VAL A 185 -10.71 9.98 20.12
N HIS A 186 -11.40 10.16 19.00
CA HIS A 186 -12.84 10.03 18.92
C HIS A 186 -13.18 8.61 18.48
N TYR A 187 -14.02 7.87 19.21
CA TYR A 187 -14.31 6.46 18.95
C TYR A 187 -15.79 6.13 19.15
N PRO A 188 -16.33 5.06 18.52
CA PRO A 188 -17.74 4.69 18.66
C PRO A 188 -18.12 4.36 20.11
N GLY A 189 -19.40 4.48 20.44
CA GLY A 189 -19.95 3.92 21.68
C GLY A 189 -19.70 2.41 21.77
N ASN A 190 -19.71 1.84 22.98
CA ASN A 190 -19.29 0.45 23.22
C ASN A 190 -20.11 -0.59 22.41
N ASP A 191 -21.40 -0.33 22.21
CA ASP A 191 -22.30 -1.20 21.45
C ASP A 191 -21.92 -1.23 19.96
N ASP A 192 -21.64 -0.05 19.39
CA ASP A 192 -21.22 0.10 18.00
C ASP A 192 -19.80 -0.43 17.79
N ALA A 193 -18.87 -0.13 18.70
CA ALA A 193 -17.51 -0.66 18.67
C ALA A 193 -17.53 -2.19 18.67
N ALA A 194 -18.37 -2.81 19.51
CA ALA A 194 -18.53 -4.27 19.53
C ALA A 194 -19.08 -4.82 18.20
N LEU A 195 -20.10 -4.18 17.61
CA LEU A 195 -20.64 -4.55 16.30
C LEU A 195 -19.57 -4.46 15.20
N ILE A 196 -18.85 -3.34 15.16
CA ILE A 196 -17.84 -3.05 14.14
C ILE A 196 -16.70 -4.08 14.22
N ILE A 197 -16.16 -4.34 15.41
CA ILE A 197 -15.05 -5.28 15.61
C ILE A 197 -15.48 -6.72 15.28
N CYS A 198 -16.69 -7.11 15.69
CA CYS A 198 -17.26 -8.41 15.34
C CYS A 198 -17.42 -8.60 13.83
N ALA A 199 -17.88 -7.57 13.12
CA ALA A 199 -18.11 -7.65 11.69
C ALA A 199 -16.80 -7.56 10.89
N HIS A 200 -15.92 -6.61 11.24
CA HIS A 200 -14.62 -6.37 10.59
C HIS A 200 -13.74 -7.62 10.60
N HIS A 201 -13.43 -8.16 11.78
CA HIS A 201 -12.44 -9.24 11.87
C HIS A 201 -12.98 -10.59 11.39
N PHE A 202 -14.30 -10.83 11.53
CA PHE A 202 -14.91 -12.06 11.06
C PHE A 202 -15.19 -12.04 9.55
N LEU A 203 -15.70 -10.93 9.00
CA LEU A 203 -16.19 -10.87 7.61
C LEU A 203 -15.20 -10.23 6.64
N GLU A 204 -14.38 -9.27 7.08
CA GLU A 204 -13.38 -8.61 6.22
C GLU A 204 -12.01 -9.29 6.34
N ASP A 205 -11.41 -9.29 7.54
CA ASP A 205 -10.02 -9.76 7.72
C ASP A 205 -9.88 -11.29 7.71
N HIS A 206 -10.96 -12.00 8.04
CA HIS A 206 -10.97 -13.45 8.21
C HIS A 206 -9.95 -13.93 9.25
N GLN A 207 -9.74 -13.16 10.31
CA GLN A 207 -8.76 -13.43 11.35
C GLN A 207 -9.21 -12.81 12.66
N LEU A 208 -9.03 -13.52 13.78
CA LEU A 208 -9.27 -13.00 15.13
C LEU A 208 -7.97 -12.91 15.92
N SER A 209 -7.65 -11.74 16.45
CA SER A 209 -6.43 -11.43 17.19
C SER A 209 -6.67 -11.32 18.70
N LEU A 210 -5.60 -11.18 19.49
CA LEU A 210 -5.72 -10.87 20.92
C LEU A 210 -6.26 -9.44 21.14
N PHE A 211 -5.93 -8.49 20.26
CA PHE A 211 -6.49 -7.13 20.30
C PHE A 211 -8.01 -7.16 20.18
N ASP A 212 -8.57 -7.95 19.26
CA ASP A 212 -10.03 -8.02 19.09
C ASP A 212 -10.72 -8.54 20.35
N LEU A 213 -10.10 -9.53 21.01
CA LEU A 213 -10.59 -10.06 22.28
C LEU A 213 -10.48 -9.00 23.41
N LYS A 214 -9.39 -8.22 23.45
CA LYS A 214 -9.24 -7.08 24.38
C LYS A 214 -10.37 -6.08 24.17
N VAL A 215 -10.60 -5.64 22.93
CA VAL A 215 -11.61 -4.62 22.60
C VAL A 215 -13.01 -5.07 23.00
N ILE A 216 -13.43 -6.28 22.60
CA ILE A 216 -14.76 -6.82 22.98
C ILE A 216 -14.88 -6.95 24.51
N ARG A 217 -13.83 -7.38 25.20
CA ARG A 217 -13.79 -7.44 26.66
C ARG A 217 -13.94 -6.07 27.31
N GLU A 218 -13.29 -5.04 26.78
CA GLU A 218 -13.40 -3.69 27.31
C GLU A 218 -14.79 -3.08 27.04
N CYS A 219 -15.35 -3.29 25.84
CA CYS A 219 -16.72 -2.86 25.51
C CYS A 219 -17.73 -3.42 26.53
N ILE A 220 -17.60 -4.70 26.89
CA ILE A 220 -18.51 -5.40 27.80
C ILE A 220 -18.28 -5.03 29.27
N LYS A 221 -17.03 -4.74 29.67
CA LYS A 221 -16.67 -4.47 31.07
C LYS A 221 -16.86 -3.01 31.49
N ARG A 222 -16.56 -2.04 30.61
CA ARG A 222 -16.59 -0.61 30.96
C ARG A 222 -18.02 -0.09 31.13
N GLU A 223 -18.98 -0.58 30.35
CA GLU A 223 -20.39 -0.23 30.45
C GLU A 223 -21.28 -1.42 30.10
N ASN A 224 -22.56 -1.39 30.52
CA ASN A 224 -23.53 -2.38 30.09
C ASN A 224 -23.83 -2.20 28.60
N ILE A 225 -23.34 -3.12 27.76
CA ILE A 225 -23.73 -3.19 26.36
C ILE A 225 -25.25 -3.36 26.23
N ASP A 226 -25.91 -2.55 25.38
CA ASP A 226 -27.29 -2.83 24.98
C ASP A 226 -27.33 -3.97 23.95
N TRP A 227 -27.40 -5.18 24.47
CA TRP A 227 -27.51 -6.39 23.65
C TRP A 227 -28.77 -6.44 22.79
N ASN A 228 -29.85 -5.73 23.15
CA ASN A 228 -31.04 -5.68 22.31
C ASN A 228 -30.76 -4.82 21.07
N PHE A 229 -30.13 -3.67 21.25
CA PHE A 229 -29.67 -2.84 20.13
C PHE A 229 -28.72 -3.63 19.24
N VAL A 230 -27.62 -4.19 19.79
CA VAL A 230 -26.62 -4.96 19.03
C VAL A 230 -27.26 -6.05 18.17
N ILE A 231 -28.16 -6.84 18.77
CA ILE A 231 -28.83 -7.93 18.06
C ILE A 231 -29.81 -7.40 17.00
N LYS A 232 -30.63 -6.40 17.35
CA LYS A 232 -31.64 -5.85 16.44
C LYS A 232 -30.95 -5.19 15.24
N THR A 233 -29.85 -4.48 15.45
CA THR A 233 -29.03 -3.89 14.40
C THR A 233 -28.50 -4.97 13.46
N ALA A 234 -27.94 -6.07 13.98
CA ALA A 234 -27.48 -7.17 13.13
C ALA A 234 -28.61 -7.91 12.38
N GLU A 235 -29.79 -8.05 13.00
CA GLU A 235 -30.99 -8.64 12.38
C GLU A 235 -31.56 -7.73 11.27
N ASN A 236 -31.58 -6.42 11.48
CA ASN A 236 -31.99 -5.41 10.50
C ASN A 236 -31.02 -5.37 9.31
N MET A 237 -29.71 -5.39 9.60
CA MET A 237 -28.62 -5.38 8.60
C MET A 237 -28.28 -6.79 8.04
N ARG A 238 -29.13 -7.79 8.34
CA ARG A 238 -29.09 -9.17 7.79
C ARG A 238 -27.80 -9.95 8.01
N TRP A 239 -27.04 -9.64 9.05
CA TRP A 239 -25.78 -10.34 9.40
C TRP A 239 -25.79 -11.02 10.77
N ASP A 240 -26.98 -11.16 11.38
CA ASP A 240 -27.25 -11.88 12.62
C ASP A 240 -26.60 -13.27 12.69
N HIS A 241 -26.57 -14.03 11.59
CA HIS A 241 -25.91 -15.34 11.53
C HIS A 241 -24.41 -15.26 11.80
N SER A 242 -23.75 -14.21 11.32
CA SER A 242 -22.33 -13.96 11.55
C SER A 242 -22.09 -13.45 12.97
N LEU A 243 -22.93 -12.54 13.47
CA LEU A 243 -22.88 -12.05 14.85
C LEU A 243 -22.98 -13.21 15.86
N TYR A 244 -24.02 -14.04 15.79
CA TYR A 244 -24.17 -15.16 16.71
C TYR A 244 -23.01 -16.16 16.65
N THR A 245 -22.43 -16.33 15.47
CA THR A 245 -21.26 -17.21 15.28
C THR A 245 -20.04 -16.64 15.99
N VAL A 246 -19.72 -15.36 15.74
CA VAL A 246 -18.52 -14.73 16.30
C VAL A 246 -18.63 -14.54 17.82
N LEU A 247 -19.83 -14.30 18.37
CA LEU A 247 -20.05 -14.25 19.82
C LEU A 247 -19.72 -15.58 20.51
N ILE A 248 -20.05 -16.72 19.89
CA ILE A 248 -19.67 -18.04 20.43
C ILE A 248 -18.15 -18.23 20.38
N ILE A 249 -17.50 -17.71 19.33
CA ILE A 249 -16.04 -17.77 19.20
C ILE A 249 -15.38 -16.92 20.28
N PHE A 250 -15.78 -15.66 20.45
CA PHE A 250 -15.24 -14.77 21.49
C PHE A 250 -15.44 -15.34 22.89
N GLU A 251 -16.62 -15.90 23.19
CA GLU A 251 -16.86 -16.60 24.46
C GLU A 251 -15.89 -17.78 24.65
N HIS A 252 -15.64 -18.57 23.61
CA HIS A 252 -14.67 -19.67 23.69
C HIS A 252 -13.23 -19.17 23.88
N LEU A 253 -12.84 -18.11 23.17
CA LEU A 253 -11.51 -17.50 23.32
C LEU A 253 -11.32 -16.94 24.73
N ALA A 254 -12.29 -16.18 25.25
CA ALA A 254 -12.26 -15.60 26.59
C ALA A 254 -12.14 -16.67 27.68
N ASN A 255 -13.00 -17.69 27.64
CA ASN A 255 -12.95 -18.78 28.63
C ASN A 255 -11.63 -19.55 28.57
N THR A 256 -11.09 -19.80 27.36
CA THR A 256 -9.92 -20.65 27.21
C THR A 256 -8.60 -19.90 27.45
N LEU A 257 -8.52 -18.63 27.07
CA LEU A 257 -7.31 -17.82 27.18
C LEU A 257 -7.26 -17.02 28.47
N LEU A 258 -8.39 -16.43 28.87
CA LEU A 258 -8.47 -15.52 30.01
C LEU A 258 -9.07 -16.18 31.25
N GLY A 259 -9.77 -17.30 31.10
CA GLY A 259 -10.51 -17.92 32.22
C GLY A 259 -11.75 -17.13 32.60
N GLU A 260 -12.23 -16.25 31.73
CA GLU A 260 -13.33 -15.33 31.99
C GLU A 260 -14.56 -15.68 31.14
N LYS A 261 -15.74 -15.49 31.71
CA LYS A 261 -17.00 -15.48 30.99
C LYS A 261 -17.24 -14.09 30.43
N LEU A 262 -17.47 -13.99 29.12
CA LEU A 262 -17.52 -12.73 28.42
C LEU A 262 -18.96 -12.37 28.00
N ILE A 263 -19.68 -13.32 27.42
CA ILE A 263 -21.02 -13.09 26.87
C ILE A 263 -22.09 -13.48 27.90
N PRO A 264 -23.11 -12.63 28.15
CA PRO A 264 -24.20 -12.98 29.07
C PRO A 264 -24.94 -14.26 28.67
N ASP A 265 -25.36 -15.08 29.65
CA ASP A 265 -25.95 -16.40 29.40
C ASP A 265 -27.17 -16.35 28.49
N LYS A 266 -28.01 -15.33 28.64
CA LYS A 266 -29.21 -15.15 27.82
C LYS A 266 -28.83 -15.02 26.35
N ILE A 267 -27.81 -14.21 26.05
CA ILE A 267 -27.31 -13.97 24.71
C ILE A 267 -26.60 -15.22 24.18
N LEU A 268 -25.70 -15.81 24.97
CA LEU A 268 -24.97 -17.01 24.57
C LEU A 268 -25.89 -18.21 24.28
N LYS A 269 -26.94 -18.41 25.09
CA LYS A 269 -27.97 -19.44 24.83
C LYS A 269 -28.72 -19.16 23.53
N LYS A 270 -29.09 -17.90 23.26
CA LYS A 270 -29.71 -17.49 21.98
C LYS A 270 -28.78 -17.78 20.80
N SER A 271 -27.51 -17.39 20.88
CA SER A 271 -26.48 -17.66 19.87
C SER A 271 -26.32 -19.15 19.59
N LYS A 272 -26.17 -19.97 20.65
CA LYS A 272 -26.01 -21.42 20.53
C LYS A 272 -27.25 -22.07 19.89
N ARG A 273 -28.46 -21.64 20.25
CA ARG A 273 -29.71 -22.13 19.63
C ARG A 273 -29.75 -21.77 18.14
N TYR A 274 -29.39 -20.53 17.79
CA TYR A 274 -29.35 -20.06 16.41
C TYR A 274 -28.39 -20.88 15.56
N VAL A 275 -27.15 -21.08 16.02
CA VAL A 275 -26.14 -21.86 15.30
C VAL A 275 -26.51 -23.34 15.20
N ARG A 276 -27.11 -23.93 16.25
CA ARG A 276 -27.57 -25.33 16.23
C ARG A 276 -28.59 -25.61 15.13
N SER A 277 -29.47 -24.65 14.84
CA SER A 277 -30.45 -24.78 13.75
C SER A 277 -29.83 -24.77 12.34
N ARG A 278 -28.53 -24.46 12.21
CA ARG A 278 -27.80 -24.37 10.93
C ARG A 278 -26.62 -25.34 10.89
N ASN A 279 -26.86 -26.53 10.36
CA ASN A 279 -25.90 -27.64 10.35
C ASN A 279 -24.50 -27.26 9.82
N TRP A 280 -24.43 -26.46 8.76
CA TRP A 280 -23.15 -26.05 8.16
C TRP A 280 -22.32 -25.14 9.08
N ILE A 281 -22.94 -24.17 9.76
CA ILE A 281 -22.26 -23.32 10.77
C ILE A 281 -21.79 -24.18 11.92
N ARG A 282 -22.70 -25.01 12.47
CA ARG A 282 -22.41 -25.89 13.60
C ARG A 282 -21.22 -26.81 13.32
N MET A 283 -21.21 -27.46 12.15
CA MET A 283 -20.15 -28.40 11.78
C MET A 283 -18.79 -27.71 11.72
N ILE A 284 -18.68 -26.56 11.03
CA ILE A 284 -17.41 -25.85 10.90
C ILE A 284 -16.97 -25.29 12.25
N LEU A 285 -17.85 -24.63 12.99
CA LEU A 285 -17.56 -24.07 14.30
C LEU A 285 -17.02 -25.13 15.27
N HIS A 286 -17.69 -26.29 15.38
CA HIS A 286 -17.25 -27.34 16.29
C HIS A 286 -15.97 -28.05 15.82
N THR A 287 -15.84 -28.36 14.53
CA THR A 287 -14.71 -29.18 14.04
C THR A 287 -13.44 -28.37 13.79
N LYS A 288 -13.58 -27.10 13.38
CA LYS A 288 -12.44 -26.27 12.96
C LYS A 288 -12.01 -25.26 14.01
N ILE A 289 -12.89 -24.87 14.94
CA ILE A 289 -12.60 -23.82 15.94
C ILE A 289 -12.64 -24.42 17.35
N LEU A 290 -13.81 -24.81 17.84
CA LEU A 290 -14.02 -25.13 19.27
C LEU A 290 -13.25 -26.37 19.76
N LYS A 291 -12.88 -27.31 18.87
CA LYS A 291 -12.10 -28.51 19.24
C LYS A 291 -10.59 -28.36 19.05
N LYS A 292 -10.11 -27.24 18.50
CA LYS A 292 -8.69 -27.07 18.21
C LYS A 292 -7.97 -26.33 19.34
N ASN A 293 -6.66 -26.60 19.45
CA ASN A 293 -5.79 -25.76 20.25
C ASN A 293 -5.79 -24.34 19.70
N ILE A 294 -6.12 -23.37 20.55
CA ILE A 294 -6.16 -21.96 20.19
C ILE A 294 -4.74 -21.45 19.95
N LYS A 295 -4.53 -20.88 18.77
CA LYS A 295 -3.33 -20.13 18.40
C LYS A 295 -3.78 -18.79 17.83
N LEU A 296 -3.34 -17.69 18.44
CA LEU A 296 -3.62 -16.34 17.95
C LEU A 296 -2.44 -15.77 17.15
N PRO A 297 -2.68 -14.93 16.12
CA PRO A 297 -4.01 -14.64 15.59
C PRO A 297 -4.62 -15.86 14.88
N MET A 298 -5.90 -16.11 15.14
CA MET A 298 -6.63 -17.27 14.64
C MET A 298 -7.19 -16.98 13.26
N LYS A 299 -6.64 -17.65 12.24
CA LYS A 299 -7.13 -17.57 10.87
C LYS A 299 -8.46 -18.28 10.72
N ILE A 300 -9.41 -17.61 10.09
CA ILE A 300 -10.70 -18.13 9.71
C ILE A 300 -10.64 -18.51 8.22
N SER A 301 -11.30 -19.61 7.85
CA SER A 301 -11.35 -20.04 6.46
C SER A 301 -12.03 -18.98 5.60
N HIS A 302 -11.31 -18.44 4.60
CA HIS A 302 -11.85 -17.49 3.63
C HIS A 302 -13.11 -18.02 2.93
N LEU A 303 -13.19 -19.33 2.66
CA LEU A 303 -14.40 -19.90 2.06
C LEU A 303 -15.60 -19.78 3.01
N TRP A 304 -15.38 -19.97 4.31
CA TRP A 304 -16.44 -19.95 5.31
C TRP A 304 -16.96 -18.53 5.54
N THR A 305 -16.07 -17.56 5.70
CA THR A 305 -16.43 -16.13 5.81
C THR A 305 -17.10 -15.62 4.53
N ARG A 306 -16.68 -16.12 3.37
CA ARG A 306 -17.34 -15.81 2.10
C ARG A 306 -18.77 -16.34 2.04
N ILE A 307 -19.04 -17.55 2.52
CA ILE A 307 -20.41 -18.07 2.65
C ILE A 307 -21.25 -17.14 3.53
N HIS A 308 -20.72 -16.70 4.68
CA HIS A 308 -21.41 -15.75 5.56
C HIS A 308 -21.73 -14.42 4.86
N THR A 309 -20.77 -13.87 4.11
CA THR A 309 -20.91 -12.62 3.34
C THR A 309 -21.92 -12.76 2.21
N THR A 310 -21.82 -13.83 1.43
CA THR A 310 -22.73 -14.13 0.32
C THR A 310 -24.16 -14.38 0.80
N LEU A 311 -24.35 -15.08 1.92
CA LEU A 311 -25.68 -15.27 2.50
C LEU A 311 -26.32 -13.95 2.94
N ARG A 312 -25.51 -12.98 3.37
CA ARG A 312 -25.99 -11.64 3.70
C ARG A 312 -26.36 -10.88 2.43
N GLU A 313 -25.46 -10.80 1.46
CA GLU A 313 -25.71 -10.14 0.15
C GLU A 313 -27.01 -10.69 -0.48
N PHE A 314 -27.21 -12.01 -0.45
CA PHE A 314 -28.42 -12.64 -0.98
C PHE A 314 -29.71 -12.28 -0.21
N LYS A 315 -29.63 -11.98 1.09
CA LYS A 315 -30.77 -11.58 1.91
C LYS A 315 -31.10 -10.09 1.81
N ASP A 316 -30.17 -9.28 1.29
CA ASP A 316 -30.32 -7.83 1.28
C ASP A 316 -31.18 -7.39 0.07
N PRO A 317 -32.33 -6.75 0.29
CA PRO A 317 -33.22 -6.32 -0.78
C PRO A 317 -32.67 -5.16 -1.61
N SER A 318 -31.65 -4.44 -1.12
CA SER A 318 -31.03 -3.33 -1.86
C SER A 318 -30.34 -3.78 -3.15
N PHE A 319 -30.02 -5.07 -3.29
CA PHE A 319 -29.43 -5.66 -4.49
C PHE A 319 -30.45 -6.19 -5.49
N GLY A 320 -31.68 -5.69 -5.45
CA GLY A 320 -32.69 -6.01 -6.46
C GLY A 320 -33.28 -7.42 -6.34
N THR A 321 -33.60 -8.01 -7.49
CA THR A 321 -34.30 -9.29 -7.59
C THR A 321 -33.40 -10.48 -7.22
N PRO A 322 -33.95 -11.68 -6.95
CA PRO A 322 -33.13 -12.87 -6.70
C PRO A 322 -32.12 -13.18 -7.82
N SER A 323 -32.44 -12.88 -9.08
CA SER A 323 -31.52 -13.02 -10.21
C SER A 323 -30.37 -12.03 -10.15
N ASP A 324 -30.63 -10.77 -9.79
CA ASP A 324 -29.60 -9.73 -9.67
C ASP A 324 -28.60 -10.10 -8.58
N ARG A 325 -29.10 -10.58 -7.43
CA ARG A 325 -28.28 -11.09 -6.32
C ARG A 325 -27.43 -12.30 -6.72
N PHE A 326 -27.97 -13.20 -7.54
CA PHE A 326 -27.22 -14.35 -8.04
C PHE A 326 -26.08 -13.89 -8.96
N ILE A 327 -26.40 -13.05 -9.95
CA ILE A 327 -25.43 -12.46 -10.88
C ILE A 327 -24.32 -11.73 -10.11
N GLN A 328 -24.69 -10.97 -9.08
CA GLN A 328 -23.77 -10.23 -8.24
C GLN A 328 -22.72 -11.13 -7.56
N VAL A 329 -23.18 -12.22 -6.93
CA VAL A 329 -22.33 -13.16 -6.20
C VAL A 329 -21.40 -13.91 -7.15
N PHE A 330 -21.92 -14.41 -8.27
CA PHE A 330 -21.15 -15.23 -9.22
C PHE A 330 -20.27 -14.38 -10.16
N GLY A 331 -20.73 -13.20 -10.56
CA GLY A 331 -19.95 -12.24 -11.33
C GLY A 331 -18.67 -11.82 -10.60
N GLY A 332 -18.75 -11.57 -9.29
CA GLY A 332 -17.57 -11.25 -8.47
C GLY A 332 -16.53 -12.38 -8.38
N LEU A 333 -16.96 -13.64 -8.48
CA LEU A 333 -16.05 -14.79 -8.52
C LEU A 333 -15.36 -14.92 -9.88
N ALA A 334 -16.10 -14.68 -10.97
CA ALA A 334 -15.57 -14.70 -12.34
C ALA A 334 -14.57 -13.56 -12.59
N ASP A 335 -14.92 -12.33 -12.18
CA ASP A 335 -14.04 -11.15 -12.31
C ASP A 335 -12.69 -11.39 -11.63
N ARG A 336 -12.71 -11.92 -10.40
CA ARG A 336 -11.50 -12.20 -9.63
C ARG A 336 -10.66 -13.31 -10.27
N PHE A 337 -11.29 -14.32 -10.84
CA PHE A 337 -10.60 -15.39 -11.57
C PHE A 337 -9.87 -14.86 -12.81
N ILE A 338 -10.53 -14.00 -13.59
CA ILE A 338 -9.97 -13.38 -14.79
C ILE A 338 -8.75 -12.52 -14.43
N GLN A 339 -8.87 -11.65 -13.43
CA GLN A 339 -7.78 -10.79 -12.97
C GLN A 339 -6.58 -11.59 -12.45
N LEU A 340 -6.82 -12.61 -11.62
CA LEU A 340 -5.75 -13.41 -11.02
C LEU A 340 -5.02 -14.30 -12.04
N LYS A 341 -5.73 -14.90 -13.01
CA LYS A 341 -5.10 -15.78 -14.01
C LYS A 341 -4.45 -15.05 -15.16
N LEU A 342 -5.04 -13.97 -15.67
CA LEU A 342 -4.52 -13.28 -16.86
C LEU A 342 -3.44 -12.23 -16.53
N LYS A 343 -3.26 -11.87 -15.26
CA LYS A 343 -2.28 -10.86 -14.79
C LYS A 343 -2.39 -9.50 -15.53
N VAL A 344 -3.53 -9.23 -16.16
CA VAL A 344 -3.85 -7.94 -16.76
C VAL A 344 -4.19 -7.01 -15.60
N ALA A 345 -3.40 -5.96 -15.44
CA ALA A 345 -3.71 -4.95 -14.45
C ALA A 345 -4.92 -4.15 -14.93
N ALA A 346 -5.81 -3.85 -13.99
CA ALA A 346 -7.07 -3.16 -14.25
C ALA A 346 -6.84 -1.65 -14.51
N HIS A 347 -5.69 -1.11 -14.13
CA HIS A 347 -5.39 0.31 -14.21
C HIS A 347 -4.75 0.70 -15.56
N PRO A 348 -4.86 1.98 -15.97
CA PRO A 348 -4.26 2.49 -17.20
C PRO A 348 -2.73 2.41 -17.18
N ASN A 349 -2.13 2.61 -18.36
CA ASN A 349 -0.69 2.73 -18.52
C ASN A 349 -0.21 4.16 -18.25
N LEU A 350 1.05 4.26 -17.82
CA LEU A 350 1.79 5.50 -17.66
C LEU A 350 3.23 5.24 -18.11
N VAL A 351 3.84 6.15 -18.87
CA VAL A 351 5.24 6.07 -19.28
C VAL A 351 5.98 7.29 -18.75
N VAL A 352 6.92 7.05 -17.84
CA VAL A 352 7.73 8.07 -17.19
C VAL A 352 9.19 7.81 -17.48
N SER A 353 9.94 8.83 -17.91
CA SER A 353 11.39 8.72 -18.07
C SER A 353 12.15 9.58 -17.07
N PHE A 354 13.28 9.06 -16.61
CA PHE A 354 14.26 9.80 -15.82
C PHE A 354 15.51 10.05 -16.65
N SER A 355 15.94 11.30 -16.67
CA SER A 355 17.15 11.74 -17.37
C SER A 355 18.03 12.56 -16.44
N GLY A 356 19.33 12.63 -16.74
CA GLY A 356 20.31 13.33 -15.91
C GLY A 356 21.70 12.75 -16.08
N VAL A 357 22.71 13.53 -15.69
CA VAL A 357 24.12 13.09 -15.70
C VAL A 357 24.30 11.87 -14.76
N ASP A 358 25.29 11.03 -15.01
CA ASP A 358 25.61 9.95 -14.07
C ASP A 358 26.07 10.52 -12.73
N GLY A 359 25.72 9.84 -11.63
CA GLY A 359 25.89 10.38 -10.27
C GLY A 359 24.79 11.34 -9.78
N SER A 360 23.85 11.76 -10.63
CA SER A 360 22.72 12.63 -10.23
C SER A 360 21.70 11.99 -9.27
N GLY A 361 21.71 10.67 -9.08
CA GLY A 361 20.81 9.97 -8.14
C GLY A 361 19.52 9.40 -8.77
N LYS A 362 19.41 9.37 -10.11
CA LYS A 362 18.25 8.80 -10.85
C LYS A 362 17.76 7.47 -10.29
N SER A 363 18.66 6.49 -10.13
CA SER A 363 18.32 5.14 -9.71
C SER A 363 17.67 5.11 -8.32
N THR A 364 18.07 6.02 -7.42
CA THR A 364 17.44 6.16 -6.09
C THR A 364 16.01 6.67 -6.22
N HIS A 365 15.78 7.75 -6.97
CA HIS A 365 14.43 8.29 -7.18
C HIS A 365 13.51 7.28 -7.89
N ILE A 366 14.03 6.55 -8.87
CA ILE A 366 13.28 5.49 -9.56
C ILE A 366 12.87 4.39 -8.57
N ASN A 367 13.78 3.95 -7.71
CA ASN A 367 13.46 2.92 -6.72
C ASN A 367 12.41 3.41 -5.71
N ASN A 368 12.53 4.65 -5.24
CA ASN A 368 11.56 5.27 -4.33
C ASN A 368 10.18 5.36 -4.98
N LEU A 369 10.10 5.81 -6.23
CA LEU A 369 8.86 5.87 -7.00
C LEU A 369 8.24 4.49 -7.22
N ARG A 370 9.06 3.48 -7.53
CA ARG A 370 8.58 2.09 -7.67
C ARG A 370 8.00 1.55 -6.38
N LYS A 371 8.66 1.79 -5.24
CA LYS A 371 8.15 1.42 -3.91
C LYS A 371 6.84 2.14 -3.60
N ALA A 372 6.74 3.43 -3.90
CA ALA A 372 5.52 4.20 -3.70
C ALA A 372 4.35 3.68 -4.55
N PHE A 373 4.57 3.36 -5.83
CA PHE A 373 3.54 2.72 -6.66
C PHE A 373 3.12 1.34 -6.14
N ASP A 374 4.06 0.52 -5.67
CA ASP A 374 3.75 -0.78 -5.06
C ASP A 374 2.86 -0.63 -3.83
N LYS A 375 3.16 0.35 -2.96
CA LYS A 375 2.31 0.74 -1.82
C LYS A 375 0.92 1.22 -2.24
N CYS A 376 0.79 1.80 -3.42
CA CYS A 376 -0.49 2.19 -4.03
C CYS A 376 -1.21 1.04 -4.77
N GLY A 377 -0.66 -0.18 -4.76
CA GLY A 377 -1.21 -1.34 -5.47
C GLY A 377 -1.03 -1.29 -6.99
N VAL A 378 -0.17 -0.42 -7.50
CA VAL A 378 0.05 -0.18 -8.93
C VAL A 378 1.33 -0.89 -9.37
N LYS A 379 1.23 -1.71 -10.42
CA LYS A 379 2.38 -2.49 -10.91
C LYS A 379 3.27 -1.64 -11.81
N THR A 380 4.56 -1.61 -11.48
CA THR A 380 5.59 -0.93 -12.27
C THR A 380 6.45 -1.90 -13.08
N GLU A 381 6.98 -1.42 -14.20
CA GLU A 381 8.04 -2.05 -14.98
C GLU A 381 9.21 -1.07 -15.10
N TYR A 382 10.39 -1.54 -14.72
CA TYR A 382 11.62 -0.76 -14.85
C TYR A 382 12.32 -1.10 -16.16
N TYR A 383 12.75 -0.07 -16.88
CA TYR A 383 13.47 -0.24 -18.12
C TYR A 383 14.69 0.67 -18.17
N TRP A 384 15.88 0.09 -18.21
CA TRP A 384 17.10 0.85 -18.45
C TRP A 384 17.40 0.90 -19.94
N ASN A 385 17.75 2.08 -20.45
CA ASN A 385 18.15 2.23 -21.84
C ASN A 385 19.43 3.04 -22.00
N ARG A 386 20.26 2.69 -22.99
CA ARG A 386 21.36 3.51 -23.46
C ARG A 386 21.60 3.28 -24.94
N ALA A 387 22.07 4.30 -25.65
CA ALA A 387 22.39 4.18 -27.06
C ALA A 387 23.45 3.08 -27.25
N GLY A 388 23.14 2.08 -28.09
CA GLY A 388 24.01 0.95 -28.36
C GLY A 388 23.81 -0.29 -27.47
N SER A 389 23.04 -0.22 -26.38
CA SER A 389 22.76 -1.36 -25.49
C SER A 389 21.52 -2.18 -25.87
N MET A 390 20.90 -1.86 -27.00
CA MET A 390 19.71 -2.52 -27.50
C MET A 390 20.01 -3.87 -28.16
N PRO A 391 19.03 -4.79 -28.27
CA PRO A 391 19.30 -6.16 -28.73
C PRO A 391 19.89 -6.25 -30.15
N PHE A 392 19.41 -5.45 -31.10
CA PHE A 392 19.91 -5.51 -32.47
C PHE A 392 21.29 -4.84 -32.60
N THR A 393 21.54 -3.72 -31.92
CA THR A 393 22.87 -3.10 -31.87
C THR A 393 23.87 -3.97 -31.16
N THR A 394 23.48 -4.64 -30.07
CA THR A 394 24.33 -5.59 -29.34
C THR A 394 24.66 -6.80 -30.19
N ALA A 395 23.67 -7.35 -30.91
CA ALA A 395 23.88 -8.45 -31.84
C ALA A 395 24.80 -8.03 -33.02
N ALA A 396 24.58 -6.83 -33.57
CA ALA A 396 25.42 -6.27 -34.62
C ALA A 396 26.86 -6.01 -34.14
N LEU A 397 27.06 -5.53 -32.91
CA LEU A 397 28.39 -5.38 -32.31
C LEU A 397 29.07 -6.71 -32.09
N LYS A 398 28.36 -7.71 -31.58
CA LYS A 398 28.89 -9.07 -31.40
C LYS A 398 29.30 -9.66 -32.75
N LEU A 399 28.49 -9.47 -33.79
CA LEU A 399 28.81 -9.91 -35.14
C LEU A 399 30.00 -9.15 -35.72
N TYR A 400 30.05 -7.83 -35.57
CA TYR A 400 31.17 -7.01 -36.04
C TYR A 400 32.48 -7.37 -35.33
N ARG A 401 32.45 -7.55 -33.99
CA ARG A 401 33.62 -8.01 -33.21
C ARG A 401 34.06 -9.40 -33.64
N PHE A 402 33.10 -10.32 -33.86
CA PHE A 402 33.38 -11.66 -34.37
C PHE A 402 34.04 -11.64 -35.76
N LEU A 403 33.53 -10.81 -36.68
CA LEU A 403 34.06 -10.69 -38.04
C LEU A 403 35.43 -10.00 -38.08
N LYS A 404 35.68 -9.04 -37.17
CA LYS A 404 36.92 -8.25 -37.16
C LYS A 404 38.08 -8.87 -36.38
N TYR A 405 37.79 -9.56 -35.27
CA TYR A 405 38.82 -10.07 -34.35
C TYR A 405 38.86 -11.60 -34.24
N GLY A 406 37.93 -12.33 -34.87
CA GLY A 406 37.89 -13.78 -34.79
C GLY A 406 37.64 -14.32 -33.37
N LYS A 407 37.78 -15.64 -33.17
CA LYS A 407 37.41 -16.37 -31.93
C LYS A 407 38.40 -16.22 -30.75
N THR A 408 39.46 -15.45 -30.89
CA THR A 408 40.61 -15.43 -29.98
C THR A 408 40.71 -14.11 -29.22
N GLU A 409 40.08 -14.07 -28.04
CA GLU A 409 40.61 -13.50 -26.79
C GLU A 409 39.49 -13.47 -25.74
N LYS A 410 39.31 -14.57 -25.01
CA LYS A 410 38.22 -14.72 -24.01
C LYS A 410 38.54 -14.17 -22.63
N LYS A 411 39.73 -13.59 -22.38
CA LYS A 411 40.18 -13.28 -21.00
C LYS A 411 39.98 -11.84 -20.54
N ASP A 412 39.95 -10.84 -21.43
CA ASP A 412 39.70 -9.44 -21.03
C ASP A 412 38.28 -8.94 -21.35
N ILE A 413 37.50 -9.71 -22.10
CA ILE A 413 36.15 -9.31 -22.56
C ILE A 413 35.14 -9.25 -21.40
N ILE A 414 35.28 -10.10 -20.36
CA ILE A 414 34.28 -10.24 -19.29
C ILE A 414 34.30 -9.05 -18.31
N LYS A 415 35.42 -8.32 -18.18
CA LYS A 415 35.45 -7.07 -17.39
C LYS A 415 34.89 -5.86 -18.15
N SER A 416 34.87 -5.90 -19.49
CA SER A 416 34.36 -4.81 -20.34
C SER A 416 32.85 -4.84 -20.58
N GLU A 417 32.15 -5.94 -20.23
CA GLU A 417 30.71 -6.09 -20.48
C GLU A 417 29.85 -5.09 -19.69
N ASN A 418 30.36 -4.51 -18.61
CA ASN A 418 29.68 -3.47 -17.84
C ASN A 418 30.19 -2.05 -18.11
N THR A 419 31.29 -1.85 -18.84
CA THR A 419 31.93 -0.54 -19.01
C THR A 419 32.11 -0.07 -20.46
N ASP A 420 32.01 -0.93 -21.48
CA ASP A 420 32.31 -0.56 -22.88
C ASP A 420 31.15 -0.79 -23.86
N ALA A 421 29.96 -0.26 -23.54
CA ALA A 421 28.88 -0.07 -24.53
C ALA A 421 29.19 1.07 -25.54
N SER A 422 30.33 1.77 -25.38
CA SER A 422 30.67 3.04 -26.04
C SER A 422 31.70 2.95 -27.17
N VAL A 423 32.07 1.76 -27.65
CA VAL A 423 33.03 1.66 -28.78
C VAL A 423 32.34 2.01 -30.09
N MET A 424 32.04 3.30 -30.29
CA MET A 424 31.67 3.82 -31.60
C MET A 424 32.83 3.59 -32.58
N PRO A 425 32.55 3.12 -33.80
CA PRO A 425 33.58 3.01 -34.83
C PRO A 425 34.20 4.38 -35.13
N LYS A 426 35.54 4.48 -35.08
CA LYS A 426 36.28 5.74 -35.28
C LYS A 426 36.24 6.30 -36.72
N ASN A 427 35.73 5.57 -37.72
CA ASN A 427 35.68 6.04 -39.11
C ASN A 427 34.35 6.74 -39.42
N ASN A 428 34.39 7.86 -40.14
CA ASN A 428 33.21 8.73 -40.39
C ASN A 428 32.00 8.01 -41.03
N THR A 429 32.23 7.09 -41.99
CA THR A 429 31.16 6.35 -42.68
C THR A 429 30.56 5.23 -41.83
N THR A 430 31.39 4.46 -41.12
CA THR A 430 30.89 3.41 -40.21
C THR A 430 30.26 4.00 -38.95
N SER A 431 30.70 5.17 -38.51
CA SER A 431 30.04 5.97 -37.46
C SER A 431 28.64 6.44 -37.87
N GLY A 432 28.45 6.86 -39.14
CA GLY A 432 27.14 7.25 -39.66
C GLY A 432 26.14 6.09 -39.70
N LEU A 433 26.55 4.95 -40.26
CA LEU A 433 25.73 3.73 -40.30
C LEU A 433 25.42 3.20 -38.89
N TRP A 434 26.40 3.24 -37.98
CA TRP A 434 26.23 2.84 -36.58
C TRP A 434 25.17 3.67 -35.85
N ARG A 435 25.21 5.00 -36.03
CA ARG A 435 24.19 5.93 -35.51
C ARG A 435 22.81 5.61 -36.06
N PHE A 436 22.70 5.40 -37.37
CA PHE A 436 21.42 5.04 -38.00
C PHE A 436 20.85 3.72 -37.45
N LEU A 437 21.67 2.68 -37.34
CA LEU A 437 21.24 1.38 -36.79
C LEU A 437 20.80 1.50 -35.33
N THR A 438 21.49 2.32 -34.53
CA THR A 438 21.12 2.56 -33.13
C THR A 438 19.79 3.29 -33.00
N ILE A 439 19.54 4.29 -33.85
CA ILE A 439 18.26 4.99 -33.90
C ILE A 439 17.14 4.05 -34.34
N LEU A 440 17.36 3.22 -35.36
CA LEU A 440 16.37 2.27 -35.84
C LEU A 440 16.02 1.22 -34.77
N ASP A 441 17.03 0.67 -34.10
CA ASP A 441 16.84 -0.28 -33.00
C ASP A 441 16.03 0.36 -31.87
N MET A 442 16.38 1.59 -31.46
CA MET A 442 15.58 2.34 -30.48
C MET A 442 14.11 2.48 -30.88
N ILE A 443 13.82 2.85 -32.14
CA ILE A 443 12.44 3.01 -32.62
C ILE A 443 11.69 1.68 -32.52
N VAL A 444 12.27 0.61 -33.05
CA VAL A 444 11.65 -0.72 -33.06
C VAL A 444 11.44 -1.21 -31.63
N TRP A 445 12.47 -1.13 -30.80
CA TRP A 445 12.44 -1.68 -29.45
C TRP A 445 11.49 -0.94 -28.53
N TYR A 446 11.49 0.40 -28.55
CA TYR A 446 10.54 1.19 -27.78
C TYR A 446 9.10 0.89 -28.20
N ASN A 447 8.81 0.80 -29.49
CA ASN A 447 7.46 0.50 -29.95
C ASN A 447 7.01 -0.92 -29.56
N ILE A 448 7.88 -1.92 -29.63
CA ILE A 448 7.51 -3.28 -29.21
C ILE A 448 7.31 -3.35 -27.69
N LYS A 449 8.29 -2.89 -26.90
CA LYS A 449 8.27 -3.05 -25.45
C LYS A 449 7.26 -2.15 -24.75
N LEU A 450 7.28 -0.85 -25.03
CA LEU A 450 6.42 0.09 -24.32
C LEU A 450 4.95 -0.13 -24.67
N ARG A 451 4.62 -0.41 -25.94
CA ARG A 451 3.23 -0.72 -26.33
C ARG A 451 2.75 -2.05 -25.74
N PHE A 452 3.61 -3.08 -25.68
CA PHE A 452 3.27 -4.35 -25.05
C PHE A 452 2.95 -4.21 -23.56
N PHE A 453 3.77 -3.47 -22.80
CA PHE A 453 3.50 -3.24 -21.37
C PHE A 453 2.35 -2.27 -21.14
N SER A 454 2.13 -1.33 -22.06
CA SER A 454 0.94 -0.48 -22.08
C SER A 454 -0.34 -1.30 -22.17
N TYR A 455 -0.38 -2.34 -23.02
CA TYR A 455 -1.52 -3.26 -23.11
C TYR A 455 -1.77 -4.04 -21.80
N LYS A 456 -0.73 -4.31 -21.02
CA LYS A 456 -0.86 -4.99 -19.71
C LYS A 456 -1.31 -4.06 -18.58
N GLY A 457 -1.54 -2.77 -18.87
CA GLY A 457 -1.93 -1.77 -17.88
C GLY A 457 -0.83 -1.52 -16.85
N ARG A 458 0.44 -1.40 -17.25
CA ARG A 458 1.55 -1.18 -16.30
C ARG A 458 2.08 0.25 -16.38
N VAL A 459 2.60 0.74 -15.25
CA VAL A 459 3.41 1.95 -15.22
C VAL A 459 4.83 1.59 -15.63
N ILE A 460 5.34 2.22 -16.68
CA ILE A 460 6.66 1.99 -17.24
C ILE A 460 7.55 3.14 -16.79
N ILE A 461 8.63 2.83 -16.08
CA ILE A 461 9.62 3.79 -15.62
C ILE A 461 10.92 3.51 -16.34
N THR A 462 11.35 4.44 -17.19
CA THR A 462 12.59 4.30 -17.97
C THR A 462 13.73 5.09 -17.34
N ASP A 463 14.84 4.43 -17.00
CA ASP A 463 16.11 5.10 -16.72
C ASP A 463 16.78 5.39 -18.05
N ARG A 464 16.79 6.68 -18.42
CA ARG A 464 17.14 7.27 -19.72
C ARG A 464 16.12 7.00 -20.82
N TYR A 465 15.94 8.01 -21.67
CA TYR A 465 15.07 7.92 -22.86
C TYR A 465 15.72 8.56 -24.09
N ILE A 466 14.93 9.03 -25.06
CA ILE A 466 15.46 9.60 -26.31
C ILE A 466 16.42 10.78 -26.06
N MET A 467 16.18 11.60 -25.02
CA MET A 467 17.01 12.76 -24.70
C MET A 467 18.45 12.35 -24.35
N ASP A 468 18.61 11.41 -23.42
CA ASP A 468 19.93 10.91 -23.00
C ASP A 468 20.68 10.26 -24.17
N ASN A 469 19.95 9.50 -25.00
CA ASN A 469 20.54 8.81 -26.16
C ASN A 469 21.09 9.79 -27.22
N ILE A 470 20.42 10.93 -27.42
CA ILE A 470 20.91 11.95 -28.35
C ILE A 470 22.13 12.65 -27.81
N ILE A 471 22.16 12.96 -26.52
CA ILE A 471 23.34 13.53 -25.87
C ILE A 471 24.52 12.58 -26.00
N ASP A 472 24.32 11.29 -25.74
CA ASP A 472 25.36 10.26 -25.93
C ASP A 472 25.84 10.21 -27.40
N ILE A 473 24.94 10.34 -28.39
CA ILE A 473 25.28 10.39 -29.82
C ILE A 473 26.01 11.69 -30.21
N GLU A 474 25.58 12.85 -29.68
CA GLU A 474 26.20 14.16 -29.93
C GLU A 474 27.62 14.21 -29.37
N MET A 475 27.81 13.72 -28.14
CA MET A 475 29.12 13.60 -27.52
C MET A 475 30.05 12.68 -28.32
N ALA A 476 29.55 11.54 -28.80
CA ALA A 476 30.36 10.62 -29.59
C ALA A 476 30.68 11.15 -31.00
N ALA A 477 29.85 12.04 -31.55
CA ALA A 477 30.01 12.60 -32.88
C ALA A 477 30.85 13.89 -32.94
N ASN A 478 31.16 14.52 -31.80
CA ASN A 478 31.77 15.86 -31.71
C ASN A 478 31.06 16.92 -32.59
N ASN A 479 29.75 16.73 -32.87
CA ASN A 479 28.96 17.62 -33.71
C ASN A 479 27.54 17.77 -33.15
N PRO A 480 27.21 18.95 -32.55
CA PRO A 480 25.97 19.16 -31.82
C PRO A 480 24.73 19.45 -32.69
N ASP A 481 24.87 19.79 -33.97
CA ASP A 481 23.74 20.31 -34.78
C ASP A 481 23.03 19.26 -35.63
N ILE A 482 23.76 18.25 -36.14
CA ILE A 482 23.21 17.23 -37.06
C ILE A 482 22.12 16.36 -36.39
N ASN A 483 22.18 16.17 -35.07
CA ASN A 483 21.32 15.23 -34.37
C ASN A 483 19.97 15.82 -33.93
N ARG A 484 19.80 17.15 -33.95
CA ARG A 484 18.58 17.84 -33.47
C ARG A 484 17.38 17.70 -34.40
N PHE A 485 17.61 17.62 -35.71
CA PHE A 485 16.53 17.32 -36.67
C PHE A 485 16.07 15.87 -36.55
N ILE A 486 17.04 14.94 -36.43
CA ILE A 486 16.78 13.52 -36.23
C ILE A 486 16.00 13.30 -34.93
N TYR A 487 16.35 14.00 -33.85
CA TYR A 487 15.58 13.97 -32.60
C TYR A 487 14.10 14.22 -32.80
N LYS A 488 13.74 15.29 -33.51
CA LYS A 488 12.34 15.66 -33.78
C LYS A 488 11.60 14.57 -34.55
N ILE A 489 12.26 13.91 -35.49
CA ILE A 489 11.69 12.79 -36.24
C ILE A 489 11.51 11.58 -35.33
N VAL A 490 12.56 11.16 -34.63
CA VAL A 490 12.54 9.97 -33.77
C VAL A 490 11.51 10.12 -32.65
N ARG A 491 11.41 11.30 -32.03
CA ARG A 491 10.40 11.62 -31.01
C ARG A 491 8.96 11.39 -31.48
N LYS A 492 8.68 11.60 -32.77
CA LYS A 492 7.35 11.32 -33.37
C LYS A 492 7.13 9.83 -33.68
N LEU A 493 8.20 9.05 -33.83
CA LEU A 493 8.12 7.63 -34.18
C LEU A 493 8.11 6.71 -32.96
N ILE A 494 8.55 7.18 -31.81
CA ILE A 494 8.56 6.43 -30.55
C ILE A 494 7.32 6.75 -29.71
N PRO A 495 6.94 5.89 -28.76
CA PRO A 495 5.85 6.16 -27.84
C PRO A 495 6.05 7.46 -27.07
N GLU A 496 4.99 8.26 -26.96
CA GLU A 496 5.02 9.50 -26.21
C GLU A 496 5.15 9.23 -24.71
N LEU A 497 5.91 10.08 -24.02
CA LEU A 497 6.04 10.03 -22.57
C LEU A 497 4.89 10.80 -21.94
N ASP A 498 4.35 10.26 -20.84
CA ASP A 498 3.39 10.99 -20.03
C ASP A 498 4.08 12.02 -19.13
N ARG A 499 5.30 11.70 -18.70
CA ARG A 499 6.17 12.61 -17.95
C ARG A 499 7.63 12.34 -18.31
N GLN A 500 8.37 13.39 -18.58
CA GLN A 500 9.83 13.36 -18.63
C GLN A 500 10.38 14.11 -17.41
N ILE A 501 11.22 13.46 -16.63
CA ILE A 501 11.80 13.99 -15.39
C ILE A 501 13.29 14.17 -15.61
N PHE A 502 13.78 15.37 -15.34
CA PHE A 502 15.21 15.66 -15.34
C PHE A 502 15.69 15.92 -13.91
N ILE A 503 16.64 15.12 -13.44
CA ILE A 503 17.26 15.30 -12.13
C ILE A 503 18.40 16.29 -12.27
N SER A 504 18.18 17.51 -11.76
CA SER A 504 19.12 18.61 -11.81
C SER A 504 20.11 18.53 -10.65
N LEU A 505 21.39 18.62 -10.98
CA LEU A 505 22.50 18.67 -10.03
C LEU A 505 23.66 19.40 -10.70
N SER A 506 24.35 20.28 -9.97
CA SER A 506 25.45 21.04 -10.52
C SER A 506 26.63 20.12 -10.87
N PRO A 507 27.41 20.48 -11.90
CA PRO A 507 28.61 19.74 -12.28
C PRO A 507 29.56 19.53 -11.11
N GLN A 508 29.73 20.55 -10.26
CA GLN A 508 30.63 20.49 -9.10
C GLN A 508 30.17 19.41 -8.12
N THR A 509 28.89 19.42 -7.72
CA THR A 509 28.34 18.40 -6.81
C THR A 509 28.45 16.98 -7.40
N ILE A 510 28.28 16.81 -8.72
CA ILE A 510 28.46 15.50 -9.39
C ILE A 510 29.91 15.01 -9.29
N ILE A 511 30.88 15.91 -9.52
CA ILE A 511 32.31 15.61 -9.42
C ILE A 511 32.67 15.25 -7.99
N ASP A 512 32.18 16.00 -7.01
CA ASP A 512 32.47 15.79 -5.59
C ASP A 512 31.90 14.44 -5.09
N ARG A 513 30.83 13.93 -5.71
CA ARG A 513 30.28 12.59 -5.45
C ARG A 513 31.16 11.45 -5.98
N GLY A 514 32.29 11.75 -6.65
CA GLY A 514 33.22 10.75 -7.15
C GLY A 514 32.74 10.02 -8.40
N CYS A 515 32.06 10.73 -9.32
CA CYS A 515 31.64 10.16 -10.59
C CYS A 515 32.88 9.74 -11.42
N ASP A 516 32.82 8.56 -12.05
CA ASP A 516 33.90 8.02 -12.90
C ASP A 516 34.07 8.78 -14.23
N GLU A 517 33.17 9.71 -14.56
CA GLU A 517 33.23 10.52 -15.79
C GLU A 517 34.20 11.70 -15.66
N ARG A 518 34.82 12.09 -16.77
CA ARG A 518 35.74 13.25 -16.79
C ARG A 518 34.96 14.53 -16.56
N ARG A 519 35.56 15.49 -15.84
CA ARG A 519 34.98 16.83 -15.59
C ARG A 519 34.44 17.50 -16.86
N GLU A 520 35.23 17.51 -17.93
CA GLU A 520 34.84 18.11 -19.22
C GLU A 520 33.60 17.43 -19.82
N GLU A 521 33.44 16.11 -19.65
CA GLU A 521 32.29 15.35 -20.13
C GLU A 521 31.04 15.68 -19.33
N ILE A 522 31.16 15.81 -18.00
CA ILE A 522 30.07 16.20 -17.09
C ILE A 522 29.58 17.61 -17.45
N GLU A 523 30.50 18.57 -17.59
CA GLU A 523 30.19 19.96 -17.95
C GLU A 523 29.52 20.05 -19.33
N LEU A 524 30.02 19.29 -20.31
CA LEU A 524 29.42 19.23 -21.64
C LEU A 524 28.01 18.61 -21.61
N LYS A 525 27.81 17.48 -20.92
CA LYS A 525 26.48 16.86 -20.75
C LYS A 525 25.49 17.84 -20.12
N HIS A 526 25.91 18.52 -19.06
CA HIS A 526 25.07 19.49 -18.36
C HIS A 526 24.64 20.63 -19.30
N LYS A 527 25.56 21.14 -20.13
CA LYS A 527 25.24 22.13 -21.17
C LYS A 527 24.23 21.60 -22.19
N LEU A 528 24.46 20.39 -22.73
CA LEU A 528 23.56 19.80 -23.74
C LEU A 528 22.16 19.53 -23.17
N TYR A 529 22.04 19.01 -21.95
CA TYR A 529 20.75 18.89 -21.26
C TYR A 529 20.06 20.24 -21.13
N SER A 530 20.77 21.26 -20.67
CA SER A 530 20.22 22.61 -20.50
C SER A 530 19.67 23.19 -21.81
N GLU A 531 20.31 22.91 -22.94
CA GLU A 531 19.86 23.34 -24.27
C GLU A 531 18.61 22.61 -24.76
N LEU A 532 18.43 21.33 -24.40
CA LEU A 532 17.24 20.55 -24.74
C LEU A 532 16.05 20.91 -23.83
N ILE A 533 16.28 21.10 -22.53
CA ILE A 533 15.26 21.46 -21.55
C ILE A 533 14.63 22.81 -21.87
N LYS A 534 15.42 23.81 -22.25
CA LYS A 534 14.91 25.14 -22.68
C LYS A 534 13.93 25.09 -23.85
N LYS A 535 13.89 23.98 -24.60
CA LYS A 535 13.04 23.80 -25.79
C LYS A 535 11.83 22.92 -25.52
N ASP A 536 11.67 22.38 -24.31
CA ASP A 536 10.58 21.48 -23.94
C ASP A 536 10.05 21.81 -22.54
N GLU A 537 8.97 22.58 -22.52
CA GLU A 537 8.29 23.01 -21.30
C GLU A 537 7.62 21.83 -20.54
N ASN A 538 7.49 20.66 -21.16
CA ASN A 538 6.87 19.48 -20.53
C ASN A 538 7.85 18.67 -19.66
N ILE A 539 9.13 19.05 -19.61
CA ILE A 539 10.12 18.37 -18.77
C ILE A 539 10.00 18.88 -17.33
N LEU A 540 9.71 17.96 -16.42
CA LEU A 540 9.71 18.22 -14.99
C LEU A 540 11.16 18.23 -14.48
N ILE A 541 11.66 19.42 -14.16
CA ILE A 541 12.98 19.61 -13.55
C ILE A 541 12.84 19.41 -12.05
N ILE A 542 13.66 18.52 -11.47
CA ILE A 542 13.73 18.27 -10.03
C ILE A 542 15.10 18.69 -9.53
N ASP A 543 15.13 19.64 -8.60
CA ASP A 543 16.37 20.05 -7.93
C ASP A 543 16.79 18.98 -6.92
N ASN A 544 17.99 18.44 -7.09
CA ASN A 544 18.56 17.42 -6.20
C ASN A 544 19.84 17.90 -5.49
N GLU A 545 20.05 19.23 -5.40
CA GLU A 545 21.13 19.84 -4.62
C GLU A 545 20.91 19.72 -3.10
N LYS A 546 19.64 19.57 -2.69
CA LYS A 546 19.23 19.48 -1.29
C LYS A 546 19.06 18.02 -0.84
N ASP A 547 18.17 17.79 0.12
CA ASP A 547 17.84 16.48 0.63
C ASP A 547 17.17 15.61 -0.44
N ILE A 548 17.67 14.39 -0.60
CA ILE A 548 17.19 13.42 -1.60
C ILE A 548 15.75 12.95 -1.32
N SER A 549 15.32 13.00 -0.06
CA SER A 549 13.97 12.66 0.39
C SER A 549 12.97 13.70 -0.11
N ASP A 550 13.31 14.99 -0.04
CA ASP A 550 12.45 16.07 -0.52
C ASP A 550 12.21 15.96 -2.02
N ALA A 551 13.29 15.83 -2.79
CA ALA A 551 13.24 15.64 -4.25
C ALA A 551 12.45 14.37 -4.62
N SER A 552 12.64 13.27 -3.88
CA SER A 552 11.89 12.03 -4.08
C SER A 552 10.39 12.21 -3.78
N SER A 553 10.05 12.93 -2.71
CA SER A 553 8.66 13.21 -2.31
C SER A 553 7.94 14.02 -3.37
N GLU A 554 8.62 15.05 -3.91
CA GLU A 554 8.09 15.87 -5.01
C GLU A 554 7.82 15.03 -6.25
N ILE A 555 8.78 14.18 -6.66
CA ILE A 555 8.62 13.26 -7.79
C ILE A 555 7.42 12.34 -7.57
N ILE A 556 7.34 11.68 -6.41
CA ILE A 556 6.28 10.74 -6.09
C ILE A 556 4.92 11.43 -6.13
N ASN A 557 4.79 12.58 -5.47
CA ASN A 557 3.54 13.33 -5.43
C ASN A 557 3.10 13.76 -6.84
N LYS A 558 3.98 14.39 -7.64
CA LYS A 558 3.64 14.84 -8.99
C LYS A 558 3.30 13.69 -9.94
N VAL A 559 4.06 12.60 -9.90
CA VAL A 559 3.89 11.46 -10.82
C VAL A 559 2.65 10.66 -10.48
N ILE A 560 2.46 10.26 -9.21
CA ILE A 560 1.31 9.43 -8.81
C ILE A 560 0.01 10.23 -8.91
N THR A 561 0.01 11.52 -8.52
CA THR A 561 -1.17 12.37 -8.69
C THR A 561 -1.56 12.47 -10.17
N SER A 562 -0.58 12.74 -11.06
CA SER A 562 -0.84 12.78 -12.51
C SER A 562 -1.34 11.45 -13.08
N PHE A 563 -0.89 10.33 -12.53
CA PHE A 563 -1.36 9.00 -12.93
C PHE A 563 -2.86 8.82 -12.69
N PHE A 564 -3.32 9.22 -11.50
CA PHE A 564 -4.73 9.10 -11.15
C PHE A 564 -5.58 10.18 -11.83
N ASP A 565 -5.06 11.40 -12.01
CA ASP A 565 -5.76 12.51 -12.67
C ASP A 565 -5.89 12.34 -14.18
N LYS A 566 -4.97 11.63 -14.83
CA LYS A 566 -5.02 11.41 -16.28
C LYS A 566 -6.21 10.54 -16.70
N TYR A 567 -6.73 9.72 -15.80
CA TYR A 567 -7.74 8.72 -16.14
C TYR A 567 -8.88 8.64 -15.11
N PRO A 568 -9.50 9.78 -14.75
CA PRO A 568 -10.51 9.81 -13.69
C PRO A 568 -11.66 8.85 -14.04
N ASP A 569 -12.11 8.85 -15.30
CA ASP A 569 -13.20 7.99 -15.78
C ASP A 569 -12.85 6.49 -15.83
N LYS A 570 -11.59 6.13 -16.09
CA LYS A 570 -11.19 4.72 -16.07
C LYS A 570 -11.14 4.20 -14.64
N PHE A 571 -10.82 5.07 -13.69
CA PHE A 571 -10.97 4.77 -12.27
C PHE A 571 -12.43 4.85 -11.83
N ASP A 572 -13.26 5.74 -12.38
CA ASP A 572 -14.71 5.78 -12.13
C ASP A 572 -15.48 4.60 -12.76
N GLY A 573 -14.93 3.98 -13.80
CA GLY A 573 -15.37 2.66 -14.27
C GLY A 573 -15.12 1.55 -13.23
N TYR A 574 -14.19 1.78 -12.29
CA TYR A 574 -13.99 1.00 -11.07
C TYR A 574 -14.73 1.57 -9.86
N LYS A 575 -15.67 2.54 -10.01
CA LYS A 575 -16.90 2.58 -9.19
C LYS A 575 -17.70 1.36 -9.55
N VAL A 576 -17.11 0.20 -9.36
CA VAL A 576 -17.84 -0.98 -9.09
C VAL A 576 -18.80 -1.28 -10.27
N LYS A 577 -18.43 -0.92 -11.52
CA LYS A 577 -19.02 -1.54 -12.74
C LYS A 577 -18.51 -2.97 -12.92
N SER A 578 -18.18 -3.66 -11.82
CA SER A 578 -18.46 -5.09 -11.77
C SER A 578 -19.97 -5.23 -12.01
N TRP A 579 -20.39 -6.30 -12.66
CA TRP A 579 -21.81 -6.69 -12.69
C TRP A 579 -22.45 -6.73 -11.29
N ARG A 580 -21.60 -6.71 -10.26
CA ARG A 580 -21.95 -6.69 -8.84
C ARG A 580 -22.72 -5.45 -8.36
N TYR A 581 -22.75 -4.31 -9.06
CA TYR A 581 -23.48 -3.13 -8.57
C TYR A 581 -24.11 -2.28 -9.69
N LYS A 582 -24.54 -2.94 -10.76
CA LYS A 582 -25.47 -2.35 -11.72
C LYS A 582 -26.91 -2.50 -11.24
#